data_AF-A0A831JMS7-F1
#
_entry.id   AF-A0A831JMS7-F1
#
_cell.length_a   1.000
_cell.length_b   1.000
_cell.length_c   1.000
_cell.angle_alpha   90.00
_cell.angle_beta   90.00
_cell.angle_gamma   90.00
#
_symmetry.space_group_name_H-M   'P 1'
#
loop_
_entity.id
_entity.type
_entity.pdbx_description
1 polymer ?
#
loop_
_entity_poly.entity_id
_entity_poly.type
_entity_poly.pdbx_seq_one_letter_code
_entity_poly.pdbx_strand_id
1 'polypeptide(L)'
;MRKRKDFKRREGVKSARLVVIAAEGRNTENIYFESMKVSLCASDVHVEVLHRDSNESSPENVYEQIRKFMSEYNIEDDDQLWIVVDKDKWKDKMLSAVAQYCTQNDNLRFCVSNPCFELWLLLHIENIATYNEEEMAALKMNRKVNTQNTWLKKRLKDLTGHYRESDYDAMALLSHVDIAIERAEKLDTTPTDRWPQSVGTRVYLLAKSIIGRKDNI
;
A
#
# COMPACT_ATOMS: atom_id res chain seq x y z
N MET A 1 -12.89 4.74 31.34
CA MET A 1 -12.11 4.55 30.10
C MET A 1 -11.15 3.39 30.30
N ARG A 2 -11.10 2.43 29.38
CA ARG A 2 -10.08 1.36 29.40
C ARG A 2 -8.72 1.99 29.10
N LYS A 3 -7.70 1.72 29.93
CA LYS A 3 -6.33 2.20 29.70
C LYS A 3 -5.79 1.52 28.44
N ARG A 4 -5.27 2.31 27.49
CA ARG A 4 -4.56 1.83 26.30
C ARG A 4 -3.23 1.18 26.70
N LYS A 5 -2.79 0.22 25.91
CA LYS A 5 -1.53 -0.52 26.12
C LYS A 5 -0.40 0.14 25.35
N ASP A 6 0.83 -0.03 25.82
CA ASP A 6 1.99 0.30 24.98
C ASP A 6 2.20 -0.83 23.97
N PHE A 7 2.50 -0.47 22.72
CA PHE A 7 2.84 -1.45 21.70
C PHE A 7 4.28 -1.95 21.92
N LYS A 8 4.47 -3.27 21.88
CA LYS A 8 5.80 -3.86 22.06
C LYS A 8 6.64 -3.72 20.79
N ARG A 9 7.46 -2.69 20.74
CA ARG A 9 8.46 -2.46 19.68
C ARG A 9 9.64 -3.44 19.84
N ARG A 10 10.40 -3.69 18.75
CA ARG A 10 11.56 -4.61 18.77
C ARG A 10 12.56 -4.17 19.85
N GLU A 11 13.01 -5.12 20.69
CA GLU A 11 13.95 -4.85 21.79
C GLU A 11 15.30 -4.36 21.25
N GLY A 12 15.87 -3.32 21.88
CA GLY A 12 17.18 -2.75 21.54
C GLY A 12 17.15 -1.32 20.99
N VAL A 13 16.00 -0.85 20.49
CA VAL A 13 15.82 0.54 20.03
C VAL A 13 14.58 1.12 20.71
N LYS A 14 14.77 1.82 21.84
CA LYS A 14 13.69 2.41 22.66
C LYS A 14 12.86 3.51 21.96
N SER A 15 13.06 3.75 20.67
CA SER A 15 12.46 4.83 19.88
C SER A 15 12.20 4.44 18.41
N ALA A 16 12.01 3.16 18.10
CA ALA A 16 11.73 2.77 16.72
C ALA A 16 10.31 3.20 16.32
N ARG A 17 10.19 4.03 15.30
CA ARG A 17 8.90 4.53 14.78
C ARG A 17 8.03 3.35 14.33
N LEU A 18 6.78 3.30 14.76
CA LEU A 18 5.83 2.27 14.34
C LEU A 18 5.20 2.64 13.00
N VAL A 19 5.17 1.68 12.07
CA VAL A 19 4.43 1.74 10.81
C VAL A 19 3.39 0.63 10.81
N VAL A 20 2.13 0.98 11.08
CA VAL A 20 0.99 0.05 11.04
C VAL A 20 0.34 0.11 9.67
N ILE A 21 0.02 -1.03 9.09
CA ILE A 21 -0.53 -1.12 7.73
C ILE A 21 -1.83 -1.93 7.78
N ALA A 22 -2.93 -1.35 7.32
CA ALA A 22 -4.15 -2.09 7.00
C ALA A 22 -4.42 -1.95 5.50
N ALA A 23 -4.63 -3.07 4.82
CA ALA A 23 -4.84 -3.10 3.37
C ALA A 23 -6.24 -3.58 2.98
N GLU A 24 -6.69 -3.16 1.79
CA GLU A 24 -7.93 -3.62 1.17
C GLU A 24 -7.88 -5.10 0.78
N GLY A 25 -6.80 -5.63 0.21
CA GLY A 25 -6.66 -7.06 -0.04
C GLY A 25 -6.09 -7.81 1.16
N ARG A 26 -6.40 -9.12 1.25
CA ARG A 26 -5.94 -9.99 2.35
C ARG A 26 -4.66 -10.75 2.05
N ASN A 27 -4.32 -10.86 0.77
CA ASN A 27 -3.26 -11.76 0.32
C ASN A 27 -2.15 -10.96 -0.33
N THR A 28 -2.42 -10.32 -1.48
CA THR A 28 -1.40 -9.66 -2.28
C THR A 28 -0.60 -8.63 -1.48
N GLU A 29 -1.29 -7.68 -0.84
CA GLU A 29 -0.69 -6.61 -0.04
C GLU A 29 0.02 -7.16 1.20
N ASN A 30 -0.62 -8.09 1.91
CA ASN A 30 -0.05 -8.68 3.12
C ASN A 30 1.24 -9.44 2.81
N ILE A 31 1.28 -10.25 1.74
CA ILE A 31 2.50 -10.93 1.29
C ILE A 31 3.61 -9.91 0.97
N TYR A 32 3.27 -8.82 0.27
CA TYR A 32 4.25 -7.79 -0.09
C TYR A 32 4.84 -7.13 1.14
N PHE A 33 4.00 -6.60 2.03
CA PHE A 33 4.44 -5.81 3.18
C PHE A 33 5.10 -6.67 4.26
N GLU A 34 4.67 -7.91 4.45
CA GLU A 34 5.37 -8.85 5.34
C GLU A 34 6.76 -9.20 4.79
N SER A 35 6.88 -9.42 3.48
CA SER A 35 8.19 -9.64 2.84
C SER A 35 9.10 -8.40 2.97
N MET A 36 8.53 -7.20 2.85
CA MET A 36 9.24 -5.94 3.02
C MET A 36 9.70 -5.73 4.47
N LYS A 37 8.85 -6.07 5.46
CA LYS A 37 9.17 -6.05 6.89
C LYS A 37 10.36 -6.96 7.23
N VAL A 38 10.48 -8.09 6.54
CA VAL A 38 11.60 -9.03 6.73
C VAL A 38 12.88 -8.52 6.05
N SER A 39 12.77 -7.90 4.88
CA SER A 39 13.92 -7.73 3.98
C SER A 39 14.53 -6.34 3.97
N LEU A 40 13.71 -5.30 4.14
CA LEU A 40 14.08 -3.91 3.85
C LEU A 40 13.76 -2.96 5.01
N CYS A 41 13.15 -3.46 6.09
CA CYS A 41 12.78 -2.65 7.24
C CYS A 41 14.02 -2.01 7.86
N ALA A 42 14.03 -0.69 7.98
CA ALA A 42 15.08 0.02 8.68
C ALA A 42 15.14 -0.39 10.16
N SER A 43 16.34 -0.32 10.77
CA SER A 43 16.55 -0.73 12.16
C SER A 43 15.77 0.12 13.18
N ASP A 44 15.44 1.35 12.82
CA ASP A 44 14.67 2.31 13.60
C ASP A 44 13.18 2.37 13.20
N VAL A 45 12.71 1.43 12.37
CA VAL A 45 11.30 1.29 12.01
C VAL A 45 10.79 -0.07 12.48
N HIS A 46 9.60 -0.09 13.07
CA HIS A 46 8.86 -1.33 13.35
C HIS A 46 7.63 -1.39 12.46
N VAL A 47 7.52 -2.41 11.60
CA VAL A 47 6.35 -2.59 10.74
C VAL A 47 5.38 -3.60 11.35
N GLU A 48 4.11 -3.24 11.40
CA GLU A 48 3.01 -4.12 11.81
C GLU A 48 1.93 -4.17 10.72
N VAL A 49 1.68 -5.35 10.16
CA VAL A 49 0.66 -5.57 9.13
C VAL A 49 -0.59 -6.15 9.81
N LEU A 50 -1.71 -5.44 9.69
CA LEU A 50 -2.99 -5.88 10.26
C LEU A 50 -3.68 -6.84 9.30
N HIS A 51 -3.76 -8.11 9.72
CA HIS A 51 -4.49 -9.14 9.00
C HIS A 51 -5.96 -9.14 9.40
N ARG A 52 -6.85 -9.44 8.45
CA ARG A 52 -8.28 -9.60 8.71
C ARG A 52 -8.80 -10.96 8.28
N ASP A 53 -9.75 -11.47 9.05
CA ASP A 53 -10.42 -12.75 8.76
C ASP A 53 -11.67 -12.57 7.88
N SER A 54 -12.23 -11.36 7.79
CA SER A 54 -13.47 -11.09 7.06
C SER A 54 -13.26 -10.74 5.58
N ASN A 55 -14.31 -10.97 4.78
CA ASN A 55 -14.33 -10.56 3.37
C ASN A 55 -14.68 -9.07 3.18
N GLU A 56 -15.07 -8.36 4.24
CA GLU A 56 -15.38 -6.94 4.18
C GLU A 56 -14.11 -6.14 3.88
N SER A 57 -14.12 -5.45 2.76
CA SER A 57 -12.93 -4.83 2.14
C SER A 57 -13.16 -3.37 1.75
N SER A 58 -14.24 -2.75 2.22
CA SER A 58 -14.48 -1.34 1.96
C SER A 58 -13.36 -0.47 2.57
N PRO A 59 -13.09 0.72 2.00
CA PRO A 59 -12.16 1.67 2.58
C PRO A 59 -12.50 2.00 4.03
N GLU A 60 -13.79 2.07 4.37
CA GLU A 60 -14.27 2.26 5.75
C GLU A 60 -13.88 1.09 6.65
N ASN A 61 -13.99 -0.16 6.19
CA ASN A 61 -13.57 -1.32 6.96
C ASN A 61 -12.04 -1.38 7.15
N VAL A 62 -11.26 -0.93 6.17
CA VAL A 62 -9.79 -0.79 6.33
C VAL A 62 -9.47 0.27 7.38
N TYR A 63 -10.17 1.41 7.35
CA TYR A 63 -10.05 2.44 8.39
C TYR A 63 -10.47 1.93 9.78
N GLU A 64 -11.54 1.14 9.89
CA GLU A 64 -11.99 0.57 11.16
C GLU A 64 -10.96 -0.37 11.80
N GLN A 65 -10.15 -1.08 11.02
CA GLN A 65 -9.03 -1.87 11.55
C GLN A 65 -7.99 -0.98 12.23
N ILE A 66 -7.61 0.13 11.58
CA ILE A 66 -6.70 1.12 12.13
C ILE A 66 -7.31 1.76 13.39
N ARG A 67 -8.58 2.15 13.35
CA ARG A 67 -9.32 2.69 14.49
C ARG A 67 -9.31 1.75 15.69
N LYS A 68 -9.53 0.45 15.47
CA LYS A 68 -9.47 -0.57 16.50
C LYS A 68 -8.07 -0.64 17.10
N PHE A 69 -7.03 -0.66 16.27
CA PHE A 69 -5.64 -0.64 16.73
C PHE A 69 -5.34 0.58 17.62
N MET A 70 -5.70 1.78 17.16
CA MET A 70 -5.53 3.03 17.93
C MET A 70 -6.34 3.06 19.23
N SER A 71 -7.43 2.31 19.32
CA SER A 71 -8.23 2.21 20.54
C SER A 71 -7.58 1.30 21.59
N GLU A 72 -6.74 0.37 21.15
CA GLU A 72 -6.07 -0.62 21.99
C GLU A 72 -4.68 -0.17 22.42
N TYR A 73 -3.97 0.57 21.57
CA TYR A 73 -2.57 0.95 21.77
C TYR A 73 -2.35 2.46 21.85
N ASN A 74 -1.35 2.87 22.63
CA ASN A 74 -0.79 4.22 22.58
C ASN A 74 -0.03 4.39 21.26
N ILE A 75 -0.27 5.52 20.60
CA ILE A 75 0.36 5.91 19.34
C ILE A 75 1.22 7.13 19.63
N GLU A 76 2.50 7.07 19.26
CA GLU A 76 3.44 8.18 19.41
C GLU A 76 3.34 9.16 18.24
N ASP A 77 3.83 10.38 18.42
CA ASP A 77 3.68 11.47 17.44
C ASP A 77 4.34 11.15 16.09
N ASP A 78 5.40 10.34 16.08
CA ASP A 78 6.09 9.94 14.86
C ASP A 78 5.56 8.64 14.25
N ASP A 79 4.72 7.88 14.96
CA ASP A 79 4.10 6.65 14.44
C ASP A 79 3.21 6.95 13.21
N GLN A 80 3.14 6.00 12.28
CA GLN A 80 2.35 6.12 11.06
C GLN A 80 1.43 4.93 10.88
N LEU A 81 0.17 5.22 10.60
CA LEU A 81 -0.88 4.22 10.42
C LEU A 81 -1.47 4.38 9.02
N TRP A 82 -1.20 3.40 8.17
CA TRP A 82 -1.45 3.44 6.73
C TRP A 82 -2.70 2.65 6.38
N ILE A 83 -3.57 3.32 5.61
CA ILE A 83 -4.77 2.75 5.02
C ILE A 83 -4.49 2.59 3.53
N VAL A 84 -4.32 1.34 3.09
CA VAL A 84 -3.97 0.99 1.70
C VAL A 84 -5.23 0.49 0.98
N VAL A 85 -5.66 1.19 -0.06
CA VAL A 85 -6.91 0.88 -0.79
C VAL A 85 -6.74 0.97 -2.30
N ASP A 86 -7.59 0.23 -3.02
CA ASP A 86 -7.67 0.29 -4.48
C ASP A 86 -8.67 1.37 -4.92
N LYS A 87 -8.48 1.93 -6.12
CA LYS A 87 -9.42 2.92 -6.69
C LYS A 87 -10.59 2.25 -7.41
N ASP A 88 -10.36 1.12 -8.04
CA ASP A 88 -11.22 0.52 -9.08
C ASP A 88 -12.61 0.09 -8.60
N LYS A 89 -12.78 -0.31 -7.34
CA LYS A 89 -14.06 -0.79 -6.78
C LYS A 89 -14.92 0.31 -6.14
N TRP A 90 -14.34 1.47 -5.83
CA TRP A 90 -14.98 2.43 -4.91
C TRP A 90 -15.29 3.76 -5.57
N LYS A 91 -16.49 4.27 -5.25
CA LYS A 91 -16.91 5.63 -5.63
C LYS A 91 -16.05 6.65 -4.88
N ASP A 92 -15.77 7.76 -5.54
CA ASP A 92 -14.93 8.83 -4.97
C ASP A 92 -15.45 9.36 -3.63
N LYS A 93 -16.77 9.30 -3.40
CA LYS A 93 -17.38 9.71 -2.12
C LYS A 93 -16.92 8.85 -0.93
N MET A 94 -16.75 7.55 -1.13
CA MET A 94 -16.31 6.62 -0.06
C MET A 94 -14.84 6.87 0.28
N LEU A 95 -13.99 6.93 -0.75
CA LEU A 95 -12.57 7.27 -0.60
C LEU A 95 -12.38 8.67 0.00
N SER A 96 -13.23 9.62 -0.38
CA SER A 96 -13.24 10.98 0.16
C SER A 96 -13.49 11.01 1.67
N ALA A 97 -14.42 10.18 2.17
CA ALA A 97 -14.72 10.11 3.59
C ALA A 97 -13.52 9.60 4.39
N VAL A 98 -12.88 8.52 3.93
CA VAL A 98 -11.67 7.98 4.56
C VAL A 98 -10.50 8.94 4.49
N ALA A 99 -10.29 9.60 3.34
CA ALA A 99 -9.28 10.64 3.20
C ALA A 99 -9.51 11.79 4.20
N GLN A 100 -10.78 12.20 4.41
CA GLN A 100 -11.12 13.22 5.40
C GLN A 100 -10.77 12.77 6.83
N TYR A 101 -11.07 11.52 7.21
CA TYR A 101 -10.64 11.00 8.52
C TYR A 101 -9.11 11.03 8.68
N CYS A 102 -8.36 10.73 7.62
CA CYS A 102 -6.90 10.82 7.67
C CYS A 102 -6.41 12.26 7.90
N THR A 103 -7.04 13.26 7.29
CA THR A 103 -6.64 14.68 7.49
C THR A 103 -6.90 15.19 8.91
N GLN A 104 -7.71 14.49 9.71
CA GLN A 104 -8.04 14.87 11.09
C GLN A 104 -7.07 14.27 12.12
N ASN A 105 -6.09 13.47 11.69
CA ASN A 105 -5.13 12.83 12.59
C ASN A 105 -3.75 12.70 11.93
N ASP A 106 -2.73 13.32 12.54
CA ASP A 106 -1.39 13.43 11.97
C ASP A 106 -0.61 12.11 11.92
N ASN A 107 -1.09 11.03 12.54
CA ASN A 107 -0.50 9.69 12.41
C ASN A 107 -1.12 8.90 11.23
N LEU A 108 -2.30 9.29 10.73
CA LEU A 108 -2.99 8.56 9.67
C LEU A 108 -2.43 8.92 8.29
N ARG A 109 -2.27 7.92 7.43
CA ARG A 109 -1.82 8.08 6.04
C ARG A 109 -2.77 7.34 5.12
N PHE A 110 -3.24 8.02 4.07
CA PHE A 110 -4.11 7.44 3.06
C PHE A 110 -3.30 7.10 1.81
N CYS A 111 -3.25 5.81 1.48
CA CYS A 111 -2.48 5.28 0.36
C CYS A 111 -3.41 4.63 -0.64
N VAL A 112 -3.46 5.18 -1.86
CA VAL A 112 -4.36 4.70 -2.92
C VAL A 112 -3.54 4.25 -4.12
N SER A 113 -3.93 3.11 -4.70
CA SER A 113 -3.46 2.66 -6.01
C SER A 113 -4.58 2.80 -7.05
N ASN A 114 -4.27 3.41 -8.18
CA ASN A 114 -5.19 3.63 -9.29
C ASN A 114 -4.62 2.98 -10.57
N PRO A 115 -5.18 1.85 -11.04
CA PRO A 115 -6.47 1.29 -10.65
C PRO A 115 -6.47 0.46 -9.35
N CYS A 116 -5.41 -0.31 -9.09
CA CYS A 116 -5.32 -1.23 -7.94
C CYS A 116 -3.86 -1.55 -7.57
N PHE A 117 -3.65 -2.26 -6.47
CA PHE A 117 -2.33 -2.59 -5.93
C PHE A 117 -1.42 -3.36 -6.89
N GLU A 118 -1.95 -4.20 -7.79
CA GLU A 118 -1.12 -4.87 -8.81
C GLU A 118 -0.34 -3.91 -9.71
N LEU A 119 -0.77 -2.65 -9.84
CA LEU A 119 0.04 -1.62 -10.49
C LEU A 119 1.39 -1.46 -9.78
N TRP A 120 1.39 -1.37 -8.45
CA TRP A 120 2.63 -1.25 -7.68
C TRP A 120 3.58 -2.44 -7.92
N LEU A 121 3.04 -3.66 -7.97
CA LEU A 121 3.83 -4.85 -8.30
C LEU A 121 4.41 -4.77 -9.72
N LEU A 122 3.61 -4.35 -10.70
CA LEU A 122 4.05 -4.20 -12.09
C LEU A 122 5.22 -3.22 -12.22
N LEU A 123 5.20 -2.11 -11.46
CA LEU A 123 6.24 -1.08 -11.52
C LEU A 123 7.62 -1.58 -11.08
N HIS A 124 7.73 -2.70 -10.36
CA HIS A 124 9.04 -3.32 -10.06
C HIS A 124 9.69 -3.93 -11.30
N ILE A 125 8.88 -4.38 -12.25
CA ILE A 125 9.35 -5.15 -13.42
C ILE A 125 9.36 -4.27 -14.65
N GLU A 126 8.26 -3.56 -14.90
CA GLU A 126 7.99 -2.93 -16.19
C GLU A 126 7.91 -1.39 -16.10
N ASN A 127 8.53 -0.72 -17.07
CA ASN A 127 8.47 0.73 -17.21
C ASN A 127 7.26 1.15 -18.05
N ILE A 128 6.12 1.40 -17.40
CA ILE A 128 4.89 1.75 -18.10
C ILE A 128 4.94 3.11 -18.82
N ALA A 129 5.98 3.92 -18.60
CA ALA A 129 6.17 5.19 -19.33
C ALA A 129 6.45 4.97 -20.83
N THR A 130 6.81 3.75 -21.23
CA THR A 130 7.03 3.39 -22.65
C THR A 130 5.76 2.85 -23.32
N TYR A 131 4.65 2.76 -22.59
CA TYR A 131 3.40 2.21 -23.14
C TYR A 131 2.83 3.13 -24.21
N ASN A 132 2.32 2.52 -25.26
CA ASN A 132 1.48 3.23 -26.21
C ASN A 132 0.07 3.48 -25.62
N GLU A 133 -0.77 4.21 -26.38
CA GLU A 133 -2.12 4.57 -25.92
C GLU A 133 -3.01 3.36 -25.62
N GLU A 134 -2.91 2.29 -26.39
CA GLU A 134 -3.71 1.07 -26.21
C GLU A 134 -3.30 0.33 -24.94
N GLU A 135 -1.99 0.18 -24.71
CA GLU A 135 -1.43 -0.46 -23.51
C GLU A 135 -1.80 0.34 -22.25
N MET A 136 -1.67 1.67 -22.30
CA MET A 136 -2.04 2.55 -21.19
C MET A 136 -3.55 2.51 -20.92
N ALA A 137 -4.38 2.47 -21.97
CA ALA A 137 -5.83 2.31 -21.82
C ALA A 137 -6.20 0.96 -21.20
N ALA A 138 -5.55 -0.13 -21.62
CA ALA A 138 -5.77 -1.46 -21.08
C ALA A 138 -5.38 -1.57 -19.60
N LEU A 139 -4.23 -0.99 -19.23
CA LEU A 139 -3.78 -0.87 -17.84
C LEU A 139 -4.80 -0.06 -17.03
N LYS A 140 -5.16 1.15 -17.48
CA LYS A 140 -6.10 2.04 -16.79
C LYS A 140 -7.46 1.38 -16.56
N MET A 141 -7.96 0.65 -17.55
CA MET A 141 -9.25 -0.03 -17.43
C MET A 141 -9.19 -1.31 -16.59
N ASN A 142 -8.03 -1.97 -16.53
CA ASN A 142 -7.78 -3.22 -15.79
C ASN A 142 -8.91 -4.27 -15.92
N ARG A 143 -9.47 -4.43 -17.13
CA ARG A 143 -10.64 -5.30 -17.34
C ARG A 143 -10.29 -6.76 -17.08
N LYS A 144 -11.30 -7.55 -16.68
CA LYS A 144 -11.19 -9.01 -16.67
C LYS A 144 -10.90 -9.51 -18.08
N VAL A 145 -9.86 -10.33 -18.18
CA VAL A 145 -9.48 -11.04 -19.42
C VAL A 145 -9.89 -12.51 -19.39
N ASN A 146 -10.17 -13.04 -18.19
CA ASN A 146 -10.84 -14.32 -17.97
C ASN A 146 -11.51 -14.32 -16.58
N THR A 147 -12.07 -15.46 -16.16
CA THR A 147 -12.79 -15.62 -14.88
C THR A 147 -11.93 -15.26 -13.66
N GLN A 148 -10.63 -15.48 -13.73
CA GLN A 148 -9.69 -15.36 -12.60
C GLN A 148 -8.85 -14.07 -12.66
N ASN A 149 -8.55 -13.57 -13.86
CA ASN A 149 -7.54 -12.53 -14.05
C ASN A 149 -8.12 -11.25 -14.65
N THR A 150 -7.73 -10.13 -14.07
CA THR A 150 -7.73 -8.82 -14.72
C THR A 150 -6.51 -8.68 -15.63
N TRP A 151 -6.47 -7.62 -16.43
CA TRP A 151 -5.34 -7.31 -17.30
C TRP A 151 -4.02 -7.23 -16.51
N LEU A 152 -3.98 -6.52 -15.37
CA LEU A 152 -2.77 -6.42 -14.53
C LEU A 152 -2.32 -7.79 -14.00
N LYS A 153 -3.25 -8.61 -13.50
CA LYS A 153 -2.94 -9.96 -13.00
C LYS A 153 -2.39 -10.87 -14.09
N LYS A 154 -2.96 -10.78 -15.29
CA LYS A 154 -2.45 -11.50 -16.46
C LYS A 154 -1.06 -11.00 -16.83
N ARG A 155 -0.84 -9.67 -16.87
CA ARG A 155 0.46 -9.07 -17.22
C ARG A 155 1.55 -9.51 -16.24
N LEU A 156 1.27 -9.46 -14.93
CA LEU A 156 2.17 -9.97 -13.90
C LEU A 156 2.52 -11.44 -14.15
N LYS A 157 1.51 -12.30 -14.37
CA LYS A 157 1.74 -13.72 -14.64
C LYS A 157 2.56 -13.96 -15.92
N ASP A 158 2.31 -13.19 -16.98
CA ASP A 158 3.02 -13.32 -18.25
C ASP A 158 4.50 -12.88 -18.11
N LEU A 159 4.80 -11.90 -17.24
CA LEU A 159 6.17 -11.41 -16.97
C LEU A 159 6.96 -12.28 -15.99
N THR A 160 6.33 -12.78 -14.92
CA THR A 160 7.01 -13.53 -13.86
C THR A 160 6.97 -15.04 -14.09
N GLY A 161 6.15 -15.51 -15.04
CA GLY A 161 5.78 -16.93 -15.20
C GLY A 161 4.83 -17.45 -14.12
N HIS A 162 4.64 -16.72 -13.01
CA HIS A 162 3.81 -17.12 -11.89
C HIS A 162 3.29 -15.90 -11.09
N TYR A 163 1.96 -15.77 -11.02
CA TYR A 163 1.31 -14.84 -10.10
C TYR A 163 -0.06 -15.39 -9.69
N ARG A 164 -0.30 -15.43 -8.38
CA ARG A 164 -1.60 -15.61 -7.74
C ARG A 164 -1.63 -14.66 -6.55
N GLU A 165 -2.80 -14.11 -6.21
CA GLU A 165 -2.90 -13.17 -5.08
C GLU A 165 -2.38 -13.76 -3.76
N SER A 166 -2.58 -15.07 -3.56
CA SER A 166 -2.12 -15.82 -2.38
C SER A 166 -0.70 -16.35 -2.49
N ASP A 167 -0.04 -16.21 -3.64
CA ASP A 167 1.25 -16.84 -3.90
C ASP A 167 1.97 -16.17 -5.09
N TYR A 168 3.03 -15.42 -4.77
CA TYR A 168 3.97 -14.85 -5.74
C TYR A 168 5.28 -14.48 -5.04
N ASP A 169 6.35 -14.33 -5.80
CA ASP A 169 7.68 -14.03 -5.25
C ASP A 169 7.84 -12.52 -4.97
N ALA A 170 7.36 -12.08 -3.80
CA ALA A 170 7.54 -10.70 -3.36
C ALA A 170 9.02 -10.34 -3.16
N MET A 171 9.89 -11.28 -2.78
CA MET A 171 11.32 -11.03 -2.57
C MET A 171 12.02 -10.64 -3.87
N ALA A 172 11.71 -11.33 -4.97
CA ALA A 172 12.20 -10.99 -6.29
C ALA A 172 11.77 -9.57 -6.71
N LEU A 173 10.52 -9.17 -6.40
CA LEU A 173 10.06 -7.80 -6.65
C LEU A 173 10.83 -6.80 -5.79
N LEU A 174 10.97 -7.06 -4.48
CA LEU A 174 11.64 -6.15 -3.53
C LEU A 174 13.11 -5.87 -3.88
N SER A 175 13.78 -6.75 -4.61
CA SER A 175 15.13 -6.46 -5.15
C SER A 175 15.16 -5.29 -6.14
N HIS A 176 14.01 -4.88 -6.67
CA HIS A 176 13.82 -3.74 -7.59
C HIS A 176 12.96 -2.63 -6.97
N VAL A 177 12.82 -2.58 -5.64
CA VAL A 177 11.95 -1.60 -4.95
C VAL A 177 12.31 -0.15 -5.29
N ASP A 178 13.60 0.16 -5.46
CA ASP A 178 14.06 1.52 -5.79
C ASP A 178 13.59 1.97 -7.17
N ILE A 179 13.60 1.05 -8.13
CA ILE A 179 13.08 1.27 -9.48
C ILE A 179 11.57 1.48 -9.43
N ALA A 180 10.85 0.70 -8.62
CA ALA A 180 9.41 0.86 -8.44
C ALA A 180 9.06 2.21 -7.80
N ILE A 181 9.83 2.65 -6.80
CA ILE A 181 9.68 3.97 -6.18
C ILE A 181 9.85 5.07 -7.25
N GLU A 182 10.95 5.06 -7.99
CA GLU A 182 11.21 6.09 -9.02
C GLU A 182 10.11 6.14 -10.08
N ARG A 183 9.64 4.97 -10.55
CA ARG A 183 8.56 4.89 -11.53
C ARG A 183 7.23 5.39 -10.96
N ALA A 184 6.90 5.06 -9.72
CA ALA A 184 5.68 5.51 -9.07
C ALA A 184 5.68 7.02 -8.79
N GLU A 185 6.81 7.60 -8.37
CA GLU A 185 6.97 9.04 -8.18
C GLU A 185 6.68 9.81 -9.47
N LYS A 186 7.18 9.32 -10.61
CA LYS A 186 6.92 9.92 -11.92
C LYS A 186 5.45 9.89 -12.33
N LEU A 187 4.64 9.00 -11.75
CA LEU A 187 3.21 8.88 -12.01
C LEU A 187 2.35 9.75 -11.08
N ASP A 188 2.84 10.14 -9.90
CA ASP A 188 2.12 10.97 -8.93
C ASP A 188 2.34 12.46 -9.19
N THR A 189 1.90 12.93 -10.36
CA THR A 189 2.18 14.30 -10.86
C THR A 189 1.49 15.42 -10.08
N THR A 190 0.47 15.09 -9.28
CA THR A 190 -0.33 16.05 -8.49
C THR A 190 -0.39 15.58 -7.03
N PRO A 191 0.72 15.67 -6.27
CA PRO A 191 0.79 15.14 -4.91
C PRO A 191 -0.15 15.86 -3.93
N THR A 192 -0.60 17.07 -4.26
CA THR A 192 -1.60 17.83 -3.48
C THR A 192 -3.00 17.20 -3.52
N ASP A 193 -3.29 16.37 -4.51
CA ASP A 193 -4.56 15.66 -4.56
C ASP A 193 -4.61 14.58 -3.48
N ARG A 194 -5.82 14.14 -3.12
CA ARG A 194 -6.01 13.10 -2.10
C ARG A 194 -5.52 11.71 -2.55
N TRP A 195 -5.44 11.48 -3.87
CA TRP A 195 -4.91 10.27 -4.51
C TRP A 195 -4.62 10.54 -6.00
N PRO A 196 -3.87 9.67 -6.69
CA PRO A 196 -3.62 9.80 -8.13
C PRO A 196 -4.91 9.81 -8.97
N GLN A 197 -5.16 10.89 -9.73
CA GLN A 197 -6.34 11.02 -10.60
C GLN A 197 -6.18 10.27 -11.93
N SER A 198 -4.95 9.95 -12.30
CA SER A 198 -4.57 9.09 -13.42
C SER A 198 -3.97 7.77 -12.90
N VAL A 199 -3.48 6.93 -13.80
CA VAL A 199 -2.73 5.71 -13.46
C VAL A 199 -1.55 6.10 -12.55
N GLY A 200 -1.52 5.56 -11.35
CA GLY A 200 -0.51 5.88 -10.35
C GLY A 200 -0.78 5.21 -9.01
N THR A 201 0.20 5.20 -8.12
CA THR A 201 0.07 4.61 -6.79
C THR A 201 0.87 5.40 -5.78
N ARG A 202 0.40 5.50 -4.54
CA ARG A 202 1.12 6.12 -3.42
C ARG A 202 1.81 5.12 -2.49
N VAL A 203 1.86 3.84 -2.89
CA VAL A 203 2.58 2.82 -2.12
C VAL A 203 4.07 3.14 -2.01
N TYR A 204 4.65 3.92 -2.93
CA TYR A 204 6.04 4.39 -2.82
C TYR A 204 6.31 5.23 -1.56
N LEU A 205 5.33 6.01 -1.08
CA LEU A 205 5.46 6.78 0.17
C LEU A 205 5.54 5.85 1.38
N LEU A 206 4.70 4.80 1.39
CA LEU A 206 4.75 3.76 2.41
C LEU A 206 6.06 2.96 2.33
N ALA A 207 6.51 2.59 1.13
CA ALA A 207 7.78 1.91 0.91
C ALA A 207 8.97 2.72 1.45
N LYS A 208 9.05 4.01 1.11
CA LYS A 208 10.05 4.94 1.66
C LYS A 208 9.99 5.02 3.18
N SER A 209 8.78 5.08 3.74
CA SER A 209 8.57 5.10 5.18
C SER A 209 9.13 3.84 5.85
N ILE A 210 8.91 2.66 5.28
CA ILE A 210 9.44 1.38 5.81
C ILE A 210 10.97 1.30 5.69
N ILE A 211 11.53 1.79 4.58
CA ILE A 211 12.99 1.81 4.32
C ILE A 211 13.71 2.91 5.13
N GLY A 212 12.98 3.81 5.79
CA GLY A 212 13.55 4.90 6.57
C GLY A 212 14.05 6.07 5.70
N ARG A 213 13.61 6.18 4.44
CA ARG A 213 13.88 7.35 3.60
C ARG A 213 12.96 8.49 4.04
N LYS A 214 13.55 9.57 4.56
CA LYS A 214 12.82 10.82 4.80
C LYS A 214 12.64 11.52 3.46
N ASP A 215 11.40 11.87 3.13
CA ASP A 215 11.16 12.84 2.07
C ASP A 215 11.73 14.19 2.54
N ASN A 216 12.68 14.74 1.78
CA ASN A 216 13.06 16.14 1.93
C ASN A 216 11.88 16.96 1.41
N ILE A 217 10.95 17.32 2.30
CA ILE A 217 9.90 18.31 2.03
C ILE A 217 10.53 19.70 2.07
#